data_AF-A0AAF0U2P1-F1
#
_entry.id   AF-A0AAF0U2P1-F1
#
_cell.length_a   1.000
_cell.length_b   1.000
_cell.length_c   1.000
_cell.angle_alpha   90.00
_cell.angle_beta   90.00
_cell.angle_gamma   90.00
#
_symmetry.space_group_name_H-M   'P 1'
#
loop_
_entity.id
_entity.type
_entity.pdbx_description
1 polymer ?
#
loop_
_entity_poly.entity_id
_entity_poly.type
_entity_poly.pdbx_seq_one_letter_code
_entity_poly.pdbx_strand_id
1 'polypeptide(L)'
;MELSKQEFVVSLTRVSSRGSVTYDDRAIVINGKRRILISGSVHYPRSTPEMWPDLIHKAKDGGLDVIETYVFWNGHEPSPGKFNFEGRYDLVKFIKLVQQAGLYLNLRIGPYICAEWNFGGFPVWLKYVPGMEFRADNQPFKVAMQGFVEKIVNMMKSENLFEPQGGPIIMAQIENEYGPVEWEIGAPGKPYAKWAAEMAVGLDTGVPWIMCKQEDAPDPVIDTCNGFYCENFKPNKPYKPKMWTEVWTAWYTKFGGPVPRRPAEDMAFAVARFIQNNGSFFNYYMYHGGTNFGRTTAGRFIATSYDYDAPLDEYGLLNEPKYGHLRDLHKAIKLSEPALVSSYAKVTWLGKYQEAHVYSSKSGVCAAFLSNYDPTFSVKVTFQNMQYDLPPWSISILPDCRTAVYNTARISSQSSQMKMTPIGGGLSWESYTEETPSADDSDKLSTSGLWEQINVTRDSSDYLWYMTE
;
A
#
# COMPACT_ATOMS: atom_id res chain seq x y z
N MET A 1 60.35 9.45 35.81
CA MET A 1 60.03 8.18 35.14
C MET A 1 58.53 8.20 34.92
N GLU A 2 58.08 8.94 33.90
CA GLU A 2 56.67 9.08 33.54
C GLU A 2 56.55 8.59 32.10
N LEU A 3 55.87 7.45 31.93
CA LEU A 3 55.58 6.84 30.64
C LEU A 3 54.20 7.32 30.19
N SER A 4 54.17 8.18 29.17
CA SER A 4 52.92 8.55 28.50
C SER A 4 52.37 7.37 27.73
N LYS A 5 51.15 6.93 28.05
CA LYS A 5 50.39 5.99 27.24
C LYS A 5 49.82 6.73 26.03
N GLN A 6 50.29 6.37 24.85
CA GLN A 6 49.75 6.81 23.57
C GLN A 6 48.63 5.84 23.18
N GLU A 7 47.38 6.29 23.28
CA GLU A 7 46.23 5.52 22.79
C GLU A 7 46.19 5.58 21.26
N PHE A 8 46.38 4.43 20.62
CA PHE A 8 46.10 4.25 19.19
C PHE A 8 44.60 4.20 18.98
N VAL A 9 44.01 5.30 18.52
CA VAL A 9 42.66 5.33 17.97
C VAL A 9 42.71 4.67 16.58
N VAL A 10 42.34 3.40 16.51
CA VAL A 10 42.07 2.73 15.23
C VAL A 10 40.76 3.30 14.69
N SER A 11 40.87 4.24 13.75
CA SER A 11 39.74 4.68 12.94
C SER A 11 39.32 3.52 12.03
N LEU A 12 38.29 2.78 12.45
CA LEU A 12 37.55 1.89 11.57
C LEU A 12 36.77 2.78 10.59
N THR A 13 37.39 3.11 9.46
CA THR A 13 36.65 3.54 8.28
C THR A 13 35.69 2.40 7.92
N ARG A 14 34.41 2.54 8.32
CA ARG A 14 33.30 1.79 7.74
C ARG A 14 33.36 2.07 6.24
N VAL A 15 33.82 1.09 5.48
CA VAL A 15 33.52 1.03 4.05
C VAL A 15 32.00 0.91 3.99
N SER A 16 31.34 2.04 3.76
CA SER A 16 29.92 2.08 3.43
C SER A 16 29.78 1.30 2.12
N SER A 17 29.39 0.04 2.20
CA SER A 17 28.78 -0.61 1.03
C SER A 17 27.57 0.25 0.70
N ARG A 18 27.63 0.99 -0.41
CA ARG A 18 26.47 1.75 -0.91
C ARG A 18 25.26 0.82 -0.88
N GLY A 19 24.17 1.26 -0.26
CA GLY A 19 22.92 0.50 -0.25
C GLY A 19 22.53 0.15 -1.68
N SER A 20 21.91 -1.01 -1.90
CA SER A 20 21.44 -1.40 -3.22
C SER A 20 20.13 -2.15 -3.11
N VAL A 21 19.14 -1.74 -3.89
CA VAL A 21 17.91 -2.50 -4.09
C VAL A 21 17.82 -2.96 -5.53
N THR A 22 17.78 -4.27 -5.72
CA THR A 22 17.63 -4.94 -7.02
C THR A 22 16.56 -6.02 -6.89
N TYR A 23 16.42 -6.86 -7.90
CA TYR A 23 15.50 -7.99 -7.87
C TYR A 23 16.01 -9.12 -8.76
N ASP A 24 15.46 -10.30 -8.52
CA ASP A 24 15.61 -11.45 -9.41
C ASP A 24 14.28 -12.22 -9.52
N ASP A 25 14.32 -13.39 -10.14
CA ASP A 25 13.17 -14.26 -10.36
C ASP A 25 12.47 -14.70 -9.06
N ARG A 26 13.14 -14.58 -7.90
CA ARG A 26 12.60 -15.01 -6.62
C ARG A 26 12.07 -13.86 -5.77
N ALA A 27 12.81 -12.77 -5.63
CA ALA A 27 12.50 -11.73 -4.67
C ALA A 27 13.15 -10.38 -4.97
N ILE A 28 12.71 -9.35 -4.25
CA ILE A 28 13.50 -8.12 -4.07
C ILE A 28 14.77 -8.47 -3.27
N VAL A 29 15.89 -7.90 -3.70
CA VAL A 29 17.22 -8.08 -3.10
C VAL A 29 17.67 -6.74 -2.53
N ILE A 30 17.72 -6.66 -1.20
CA ILE A 30 18.16 -5.46 -0.46
C ILE A 30 19.54 -5.76 0.12
N ASN A 31 20.53 -4.95 -0.22
CA ASN A 31 21.92 -5.09 0.25
C ASN A 31 22.47 -6.51 0.02
N GLY A 32 22.22 -7.05 -1.17
CA GLY A 32 22.66 -8.39 -1.59
C GLY A 32 21.88 -9.55 -0.97
N LYS A 33 20.80 -9.29 -0.23
CA LYS A 33 19.98 -10.33 0.41
C LYS A 33 18.55 -10.31 -0.14
N ARG A 34 18.12 -11.45 -0.69
CA ARG A 34 16.69 -11.70 -1.00
C ARG A 34 15.86 -11.57 0.28
N ARG A 35 14.66 -11.01 0.17
CA ARG A 35 13.74 -10.81 1.30
C ARG A 35 12.33 -11.26 0.95
N ILE A 36 11.63 -11.86 1.91
CA ILE A 36 10.17 -11.98 1.87
C ILE A 36 9.60 -10.79 2.64
N LEU A 37 9.13 -9.80 1.90
CA LEU A 37 8.74 -8.50 2.42
C LEU A 37 7.24 -8.49 2.78
N ILE A 38 6.96 -8.19 4.04
CA ILE A 38 5.62 -8.04 4.59
C ILE A 38 5.33 -6.53 4.69
N SER A 39 4.32 -6.06 3.96
CA SER A 39 4.01 -4.63 3.83
C SER A 39 2.60 -4.30 4.28
N GLY A 40 2.35 -3.03 4.60
CA GLY A 40 1.02 -2.53 4.92
C GLY A 40 0.84 -1.06 4.60
N SER A 41 -0.30 -0.70 4.01
CA SER A 41 -0.62 0.67 3.62
C SER A 41 -1.03 1.52 4.82
N VAL A 42 -0.39 2.67 4.96
CA VAL A 42 -0.74 3.73 5.90
C VAL A 42 -0.67 5.06 5.13
N HIS A 43 -1.83 5.67 4.87
CA HIS A 43 -1.88 6.94 4.14
C HIS A 43 -1.68 8.12 5.09
N TYR A 44 -0.56 8.83 4.94
CA TYR A 44 -0.18 9.90 5.86
C TYR A 44 -1.25 10.99 6.04
N PRO A 45 -2.03 11.42 5.02
CA PRO A 45 -3.06 12.45 5.23
C PRO A 45 -4.36 11.92 5.84
N ARG A 46 -4.51 10.60 6.03
CA ARG A 46 -5.68 9.97 6.66
C ARG A 46 -5.52 9.77 8.17
N SER A 47 -4.41 10.24 8.73
CA SER A 47 -4.13 10.30 10.17
C SER A 47 -3.36 11.58 10.48
N THR A 48 -3.21 11.94 11.76
CA THR A 48 -2.48 13.16 12.14
C THR A 48 -0.99 12.86 12.38
N PRO A 49 -0.12 13.88 12.29
CA PRO A 49 1.31 13.72 12.62
C PRO A 49 1.59 13.15 14.01
N GLU A 50 0.69 13.34 14.97
CA GLU A 50 0.77 12.81 16.33
C GLU A 50 0.41 11.32 16.38
N MET A 51 -0.43 10.83 15.48
CA MET A 51 -0.78 9.41 15.37
C MET A 51 0.33 8.61 14.68
N TRP A 52 1.03 9.19 13.72
CA TRP A 52 1.98 8.45 12.87
C TRP A 52 3.00 7.60 13.64
N PRO A 53 3.69 8.09 14.70
CA PRO A 53 4.66 7.28 15.42
C PRO A 53 4.04 6.01 16.02
N ASP A 54 2.85 6.13 16.63
CA ASP A 54 2.14 5.00 17.24
C ASP A 54 1.63 4.01 16.19
N LEU A 55 1.06 4.50 15.09
CA LEU A 55 0.63 3.65 13.96
C LEU A 55 1.80 2.86 13.37
N ILE A 56 2.95 3.51 13.17
CA ILE A 56 4.17 2.90 12.62
C ILE A 56 4.76 1.89 13.61
N HIS A 57 4.75 2.18 14.91
CA HIS A 57 5.19 1.23 15.94
C HIS A 57 4.28 0.00 15.99
N LYS A 58 2.95 0.18 15.97
CA LYS A 58 2.00 -0.94 15.91
C LYS A 58 2.18 -1.76 14.63
N ALA A 59 2.47 -1.13 13.49
CA ALA A 59 2.81 -1.83 12.26
C ALA A 59 4.09 -2.68 12.40
N LYS A 60 5.13 -2.14 13.03
CA LYS A 60 6.37 -2.87 13.34
C LYS A 60 6.13 -4.04 14.29
N ASP A 61 5.41 -3.83 15.39
CA ASP A 61 5.07 -4.87 16.37
C ASP A 61 4.14 -5.93 15.78
N GLY A 62 3.33 -5.52 14.80
CA GLY A 62 2.52 -6.38 13.95
C GLY A 62 3.35 -7.22 12.98
N GLY A 63 4.65 -6.97 12.82
CA GLY A 63 5.57 -7.76 12.02
C GLY A 63 5.75 -7.30 10.57
N LEU A 64 5.35 -6.05 10.24
CA LEU A 64 5.64 -5.49 8.92
C LEU A 64 7.16 -5.20 8.77
N ASP A 65 7.67 -5.37 7.56
CA ASP A 65 8.99 -4.88 7.13
C ASP A 65 8.90 -3.53 6.40
N VAL A 66 7.75 -3.24 5.77
CA VAL A 66 7.55 -2.12 4.85
C VAL A 66 6.24 -1.39 5.16
N ILE A 67 6.27 -0.05 5.11
CA ILE A 67 5.06 0.77 5.03
C ILE A 67 4.85 1.19 3.57
N GLU A 68 3.63 1.04 3.07
CA GLU A 68 3.24 1.53 1.74
C GLU A 68 2.39 2.79 1.86
N THR A 69 2.59 3.75 0.96
CA THR A 69 1.74 4.94 0.92
C THR A 69 1.66 5.54 -0.48
N TYR A 70 0.49 6.02 -0.86
CA TYR A 70 0.32 6.86 -2.05
C TYR A 70 0.83 8.28 -1.82
N VAL A 71 1.11 9.04 -2.89
CA VAL A 71 1.32 10.50 -2.82
C VAL A 71 0.11 11.25 -3.36
N PHE A 72 -0.45 12.17 -2.56
CA PHE A 72 -1.74 12.81 -2.82
C PHE A 72 -1.57 14.18 -3.49
N TRP A 73 -1.41 14.21 -4.83
CA TRP A 73 -1.07 15.42 -5.59
C TRP A 73 -2.04 16.59 -5.35
N ASN A 74 -3.35 16.38 -5.41
CA ASN A 74 -4.33 17.44 -5.17
C ASN A 74 -4.20 18.13 -3.80
N GLY A 75 -3.80 17.41 -2.76
CA GLY A 75 -3.52 17.96 -1.44
C GLY A 75 -2.17 18.69 -1.39
N HIS A 76 -1.19 18.20 -2.14
CA HIS A 76 0.14 18.80 -2.23
C HIS A 76 0.22 20.01 -3.15
N GLU A 77 -0.66 20.18 -4.13
CA GLU A 77 -0.68 21.30 -5.05
C GLU A 77 -2.12 21.81 -5.27
N PRO A 78 -2.73 22.45 -4.25
CA PRO A 78 -4.12 22.93 -4.32
C PRO A 78 -4.36 23.94 -5.45
N SER A 79 -3.32 24.64 -5.91
CA SER A 79 -3.36 25.50 -7.11
C SER A 79 -1.98 25.49 -7.78
N PRO A 80 -1.89 25.78 -9.09
CA PRO A 80 -0.65 25.63 -9.85
C PRO A 80 0.55 26.34 -9.19
N GLY A 81 1.62 25.59 -8.93
CA GLY A 81 2.87 26.08 -8.34
C GLY A 81 2.83 26.38 -6.84
N LYS A 82 1.65 26.29 -6.18
CA LYS A 82 1.53 26.50 -4.72
C LYS A 82 1.46 25.16 -4.02
N PHE A 83 2.58 24.77 -3.43
CA PHE A 83 2.70 23.46 -2.78
C PHE A 83 2.42 23.49 -1.28
N ASN A 84 1.86 22.40 -0.77
CA ASN A 84 1.63 22.14 0.65
C ASN A 84 2.30 20.82 1.08
N PHE A 85 3.29 20.91 1.96
CA PHE A 85 3.94 19.77 2.61
C PHE A 85 3.94 19.94 4.14
N GLU A 86 2.92 20.60 4.68
CA GLU A 86 2.80 20.88 6.11
C GLU A 86 1.77 19.98 6.80
N GLY A 87 1.85 19.88 8.13
CA GLY A 87 0.89 19.14 8.95
C GLY A 87 0.74 17.69 8.50
N ARG A 88 -0.50 17.23 8.28
CA ARG A 88 -0.78 15.86 7.81
C ARG A 88 -0.35 15.60 6.36
N TYR A 89 0.11 16.62 5.63
CA TYR A 89 0.70 16.50 4.30
C TYR A 89 2.24 16.58 4.35
N ASP A 90 2.87 16.56 5.52
CA ASP A 90 4.33 16.47 5.62
C ASP A 90 4.83 15.05 5.30
N LEU A 91 4.93 14.77 3.99
CA LEU A 91 5.38 13.48 3.45
C LEU A 91 6.80 13.13 3.92
N VAL A 92 7.72 14.10 3.92
CA VAL A 92 9.11 13.87 4.32
C VAL A 92 9.19 13.46 5.79
N LYS A 93 8.46 14.15 6.67
CA LYS A 93 8.39 13.77 8.09
C LYS A 93 7.82 12.37 8.27
N PHE A 94 6.72 12.03 7.58
CA PHE A 94 6.14 10.69 7.65
C PHE A 94 7.16 9.61 7.26
N ILE A 95 7.86 9.77 6.14
CA ILE A 95 8.86 8.81 5.67
C ILE A 95 10.06 8.71 6.64
N LYS A 96 10.50 9.84 7.21
CA LYS A 96 11.54 9.84 8.24
C LYS A 96 11.11 9.09 9.50
N LEU A 97 9.84 9.15 9.90
CA LEU A 97 9.34 8.35 11.03
C LEU A 97 9.35 6.85 10.70
N VAL A 98 9.01 6.45 9.47
CA VAL A 98 9.15 5.06 9.00
C VAL A 98 10.60 4.60 9.10
N GLN A 99 11.55 5.44 8.64
CA GLN A 99 12.99 5.16 8.74
C GLN A 99 13.44 5.03 10.20
N GLN A 100 13.00 5.93 11.10
CA GLN A 100 13.33 5.90 12.53
C GLN A 100 12.84 4.63 13.21
N ALA A 101 11.67 4.13 12.80
CA ALA A 101 11.17 2.84 13.25
C ALA A 101 11.98 1.64 12.70
N GLY A 102 12.84 1.85 11.71
CA GLY A 102 13.64 0.81 11.07
C GLY A 102 12.85 -0.03 10.07
N LEU A 103 11.77 0.53 9.52
CA LEU A 103 10.99 -0.06 8.45
C LEU A 103 11.41 0.52 7.09
N TYR A 104 11.18 -0.23 6.03
CA TYR A 104 11.30 0.27 4.66
C TYR A 104 10.00 0.95 4.21
N LEU A 105 10.04 1.57 3.02
CA LEU A 105 8.89 2.22 2.40
C LEU A 105 8.73 1.82 0.94
N ASN A 106 7.49 1.53 0.53
CA ASN A 106 7.05 1.55 -0.87
C ASN A 106 6.33 2.88 -1.14
N LEU A 107 6.91 3.76 -1.96
CA LEU A 107 6.34 5.06 -2.28
C LEU A 107 5.52 5.00 -3.58
N ARG A 108 4.20 4.89 -3.48
CA ARG A 108 3.33 4.85 -4.66
C ARG A 108 3.02 6.26 -5.14
N ILE A 109 3.91 6.83 -5.95
CA ILE A 109 3.84 8.24 -6.35
C ILE A 109 2.61 8.50 -7.23
N GLY A 110 2.24 7.57 -8.12
CA GLY A 110 1.11 7.73 -9.04
C GLY A 110 1.50 8.57 -10.26
N PRO A 111 0.94 9.78 -10.48
CA PRO A 111 0.17 10.57 -9.52
C PRO A 111 -1.35 10.42 -9.62
N TYR A 112 -1.84 9.66 -10.60
CA TYR A 112 -3.14 9.02 -10.42
C TYR A 112 -2.98 7.89 -9.41
N ILE A 113 -3.79 7.90 -8.35
CA ILE A 113 -3.67 6.95 -7.24
C ILE A 113 -4.97 6.20 -6.96
N CYS A 114 -6.08 6.59 -7.58
CA CYS A 114 -7.43 6.10 -7.24
C CYS A 114 -7.74 6.33 -5.75
N ALA A 115 -7.38 5.36 -4.90
CA ALA A 115 -7.34 5.41 -3.44
C ALA A 115 -8.65 5.77 -2.73
N GLU A 116 -9.78 5.68 -3.44
CA GLU A 116 -11.06 6.26 -3.01
C GLU A 116 -10.91 7.72 -2.57
N TRP A 117 -10.01 8.43 -3.25
CA TRP A 117 -9.60 9.78 -2.93
C TRP A 117 -10.20 10.78 -3.92
N ASN A 118 -10.40 12.02 -3.48
CA ASN A 118 -10.99 13.07 -4.30
C ASN A 118 -10.26 13.17 -5.64
N PHE A 119 -11.05 13.10 -6.72
CA PHE A 119 -10.60 13.14 -8.11
C PHE A 119 -9.44 12.18 -8.46
N GLY A 120 -9.32 11.05 -7.73
CA GLY A 120 -8.27 10.05 -7.93
C GLY A 120 -6.85 10.56 -7.61
N GLY A 121 -6.73 11.67 -6.88
CA GLY A 121 -5.48 12.33 -6.55
C GLY A 121 -5.12 13.51 -7.46
N PHE A 122 -5.78 13.70 -8.61
CA PHE A 122 -5.49 14.83 -9.48
C PHE A 122 -5.99 16.15 -8.90
N PRO A 123 -5.21 17.25 -9.00
CA PRO A 123 -5.74 18.58 -8.71
C PRO A 123 -6.84 18.95 -9.71
N VAL A 124 -7.96 19.50 -9.22
CA VAL A 124 -9.10 19.86 -10.10
C VAL A 124 -8.73 20.92 -11.13
N TRP A 125 -7.84 21.86 -10.78
CA TRP A 125 -7.34 22.87 -11.72
C TRP A 125 -6.67 22.26 -12.95
N LEU A 126 -6.10 21.05 -12.84
CA LEU A 126 -5.39 20.38 -13.93
C LEU A 126 -6.31 20.11 -15.12
N LYS A 127 -7.58 19.77 -14.85
CA LYS A 127 -8.62 19.54 -15.87
C LYS A 127 -8.80 20.74 -16.81
N TYR A 128 -8.50 21.94 -16.35
CA TYR A 128 -8.75 23.19 -17.08
C TYR A 128 -7.50 23.78 -17.73
N VAL A 129 -6.38 23.06 -17.68
CA VAL A 129 -5.22 23.39 -18.53
C VAL A 129 -5.62 23.20 -20.00
N PRO A 130 -5.32 24.15 -20.90
CA PRO A 130 -5.70 24.03 -22.31
C PRO A 130 -5.18 22.75 -22.97
N GLY A 131 -6.06 22.03 -23.66
CA GLY A 131 -5.73 20.77 -24.35
C GLY A 131 -5.51 19.56 -23.45
N MET A 132 -5.90 19.62 -22.18
CA MET A 132 -5.69 18.54 -21.21
C MET A 132 -6.59 17.32 -21.46
N GLU A 133 -5.96 16.14 -21.48
CA GLU A 133 -6.64 14.84 -21.39
C GLU A 133 -5.88 13.95 -20.41
N PHE A 134 -6.58 13.45 -19.39
CA PHE A 134 -5.95 12.68 -18.33
C PHE A 134 -5.62 11.25 -18.77
N ARG A 135 -4.49 10.74 -18.29
CA ARG A 135 -4.07 9.33 -18.43
C ARG A 135 -4.11 8.84 -19.88
N ALA A 136 -3.70 9.72 -20.79
CA ALA A 136 -3.61 9.48 -22.22
C ALA A 136 -2.26 10.02 -22.74
N ASP A 137 -1.90 9.69 -23.97
CA ASP A 137 -0.71 10.23 -24.64
C ASP A 137 -0.91 11.70 -25.04
N ASN A 138 -1.05 12.56 -24.03
CA ASN A 138 -1.43 13.95 -24.11
C ASN A 138 -0.31 14.83 -23.56
N GLN A 139 0.25 15.72 -24.39
CA GLN A 139 1.43 16.49 -24.00
C GLN A 139 1.23 17.39 -22.77
N PRO A 140 0.12 18.15 -22.63
CA PRO A 140 -0.16 18.90 -21.40
C PRO A 140 -0.18 18.01 -20.14
N PHE A 141 -0.82 16.84 -20.22
CA PHE A 141 -0.87 15.90 -19.11
C PHE A 141 0.51 15.33 -18.77
N LYS A 142 1.26 14.89 -19.78
CA LYS A 142 2.62 14.34 -19.62
C LYS A 142 3.56 15.33 -18.94
N VAL A 143 3.52 16.60 -19.35
CA VAL A 143 4.34 17.67 -18.73
C VAL A 143 3.97 17.86 -17.26
N ALA A 144 2.67 17.95 -16.95
CA ALA A 144 2.23 18.17 -15.57
C ALA A 144 2.54 16.97 -14.66
N MET A 145 2.24 15.75 -15.13
CA MET A 145 2.55 14.51 -14.41
C MET A 145 4.04 14.38 -14.17
N GLN A 146 4.88 14.54 -15.20
CA GLN A 146 6.33 14.48 -15.08
C GLN A 146 6.84 15.52 -14.09
N GLY A 147 6.39 16.78 -14.18
CA GLY A 147 6.82 17.84 -13.27
C GLY A 147 6.52 17.53 -11.79
N PHE A 148 5.35 16.96 -11.50
CA PHE A 148 5.02 16.56 -10.13
C PHE A 148 5.83 15.34 -9.66
N VAL A 149 5.96 14.29 -10.49
CA VAL A 149 6.73 13.08 -10.14
C VAL A 149 8.21 13.44 -9.92
N GLU A 150 8.80 14.24 -10.80
CA GLU A 150 10.16 14.78 -10.66
C GLU A 150 10.33 15.56 -9.36
N LYS A 151 9.36 16.42 -9.01
CA LYS A 151 9.38 17.17 -7.75
C LYS A 151 9.43 16.23 -6.55
N ILE A 152 8.57 15.21 -6.52
CA ILE A 152 8.54 14.23 -5.42
C ILE A 152 9.85 13.46 -5.35
N VAL A 153 10.35 12.93 -6.47
CA VAL A 153 11.63 12.19 -6.51
C VAL A 153 12.79 13.07 -6.07
N ASN A 154 12.89 14.30 -6.55
CA ASN A 154 13.95 15.23 -6.16
C ASN A 154 13.89 15.58 -4.67
N MET A 155 12.69 15.74 -4.11
CA MET A 155 12.50 15.99 -2.68
C MET A 155 12.89 14.77 -1.82
N MET A 156 12.62 13.55 -2.30
CA MET A 156 13.10 12.33 -1.63
C MET A 156 14.63 12.23 -1.72
N LYS A 157 15.23 12.54 -2.88
CA LYS A 157 16.68 12.54 -3.08
C LYS A 157 17.40 13.57 -2.22
N SER A 158 16.87 14.78 -2.10
CA SER A 158 17.47 15.85 -1.28
C SER A 158 17.56 15.49 0.20
N GLU A 159 16.64 14.63 0.65
CA GLU A 159 16.56 14.13 2.03
C GLU A 159 17.21 12.75 2.19
N ASN A 160 17.87 12.23 1.15
CA ASN A 160 18.51 10.91 1.11
C ASN A 160 17.57 9.75 1.48
N LEU A 161 16.31 9.82 1.03
CA LEU A 161 15.26 8.89 1.44
C LEU A 161 15.18 7.61 0.59
N PHE A 162 15.86 7.53 -0.56
CA PHE A 162 16.02 6.25 -1.26
C PHE A 162 17.05 5.35 -0.58
N GLU A 163 16.83 4.04 -0.56
CA GLU A 163 17.68 3.07 0.14
C GLU A 163 19.16 3.10 -0.27
N PRO A 164 19.52 3.28 -1.56
CA PRO A 164 20.92 3.48 -1.94
C PRO A 164 21.61 4.70 -1.32
N GLN A 165 20.81 5.69 -0.88
CA GLN A 165 21.28 6.88 -0.17
C GLN A 165 21.25 6.70 1.37
N GLY A 166 20.83 5.53 1.86
CA GLY A 166 20.65 5.22 3.29
C GLY A 166 19.23 5.44 3.81
N GLY A 167 18.28 5.78 2.94
CA GLY A 167 16.88 6.01 3.28
C GLY A 167 16.02 4.75 3.35
N PRO A 168 14.73 4.86 3.69
CA PRO A 168 13.84 3.70 3.79
C PRO A 168 13.20 3.29 2.46
N ILE A 169 13.18 4.13 1.42
CA ILE A 169 12.41 3.87 0.19
C ILE A 169 13.11 2.79 -0.64
N ILE A 170 12.48 1.62 -0.77
CA ILE A 170 13.02 0.46 -1.49
C ILE A 170 12.41 0.24 -2.86
N MET A 171 11.31 0.92 -3.18
CA MET A 171 10.67 0.89 -4.49
C MET A 171 9.68 2.05 -4.60
N ALA A 172 9.30 2.39 -5.83
CA ALA A 172 8.27 3.37 -6.09
C ALA A 172 7.30 2.89 -7.18
N GLN A 173 6.06 3.37 -7.16
CA GLN A 173 5.07 3.10 -8.20
C GLN A 173 4.81 4.33 -9.06
N ILE A 174 4.79 4.13 -10.37
CA ILE A 174 4.27 5.08 -11.35
C ILE A 174 2.90 4.62 -11.83
N GLU A 175 1.97 5.55 -12.04
CA GLU A 175 0.56 5.27 -12.34
C GLU A 175 -0.13 4.40 -11.26
N ASN A 176 -1.40 4.05 -11.50
CA ASN A 176 -2.15 3.11 -10.68
C ASN A 176 -3.24 2.40 -11.49
N GLU A 177 -3.15 1.07 -11.59
CA GLU A 177 -4.12 0.21 -12.29
C GLU A 177 -4.47 0.74 -13.69
N TYR A 178 -3.44 1.07 -14.49
CA TYR A 178 -3.65 1.63 -15.81
C TYR A 178 -3.97 0.58 -16.88
N GLY A 179 -3.49 -0.67 -16.75
CA GLY A 179 -3.71 -1.72 -17.74
C GLY A 179 -5.18 -1.93 -18.18
N PRO A 180 -6.16 -1.95 -17.26
CA PRO A 180 -7.58 -1.99 -17.66
C PRO A 180 -8.03 -0.77 -18.47
N VAL A 181 -7.54 0.43 -18.12
CA VAL A 181 -7.85 1.68 -18.84
C VAL A 181 -7.16 1.68 -20.21
N GLU A 182 -5.91 1.27 -20.27
CA GLU A 182 -5.15 1.10 -21.52
C GLU A 182 -5.87 0.18 -22.50
N TRP A 183 -6.37 -0.95 -22.00
CA TRP A 183 -7.14 -1.88 -22.82
C TRP A 183 -8.39 -1.23 -23.40
N GLU A 184 -9.13 -0.45 -22.60
CA GLU A 184 -10.36 0.21 -23.01
C GLU A 184 -10.11 1.35 -24.01
N ILE A 185 -9.11 2.20 -23.78
CA ILE A 185 -8.80 3.31 -24.69
C ILE A 185 -8.05 2.85 -25.94
N GLY A 186 -7.42 1.67 -25.91
CA GLY A 186 -6.80 1.01 -27.04
C GLY A 186 -5.45 1.60 -27.43
N ALA A 187 -5.21 1.76 -28.74
CA ALA A 187 -3.91 2.15 -29.29
C ALA A 187 -3.27 3.43 -28.66
N PRO A 188 -4.04 4.47 -28.25
CA PRO A 188 -3.49 5.65 -27.57
C PRO A 188 -2.94 5.40 -26.14
N GLY A 189 -3.33 4.31 -25.47
CA GLY A 189 -2.87 4.01 -24.12
C GLY A 189 -1.46 3.44 -24.05
N LYS A 190 -1.08 2.63 -25.05
CA LYS A 190 0.25 1.98 -25.12
C LYS A 190 1.43 2.97 -25.13
N PRO A 191 1.41 4.03 -25.97
CA PRO A 191 2.45 5.05 -25.93
C PRO A 191 2.56 5.74 -24.57
N TYR A 192 1.44 5.99 -23.91
CA TYR A 192 1.42 6.61 -22.58
C TYR A 192 1.99 5.69 -21.50
N ALA A 193 1.55 4.43 -21.42
CA ALA A 193 2.06 3.47 -20.45
C ALA A 193 3.58 3.29 -20.58
N LYS A 194 4.07 3.17 -21.83
CA LYS A 194 5.49 3.12 -22.14
C LYS A 194 6.22 4.40 -21.70
N TRP A 195 5.69 5.57 -22.06
CA TRP A 195 6.27 6.86 -21.68
C TRP A 195 6.34 7.02 -20.16
N ALA A 196 5.29 6.66 -19.42
CA ALA A 196 5.23 6.81 -17.97
C ALA A 196 6.31 5.96 -17.29
N ALA A 197 6.47 4.72 -17.73
CA ALA A 197 7.51 3.82 -17.25
C ALA A 197 8.93 4.34 -17.58
N GLU A 198 9.17 4.76 -18.82
CA GLU A 198 10.48 5.29 -19.25
C GLU A 198 10.83 6.59 -18.51
N MET A 199 9.86 7.50 -18.32
CA MET A 199 10.02 8.73 -17.56
C MET A 199 10.41 8.41 -16.11
N ALA A 200 9.65 7.54 -15.44
CA ALA A 200 9.89 7.18 -14.05
C ALA A 200 11.27 6.53 -13.84
N VAL A 201 11.64 5.57 -14.69
CA VAL A 201 12.96 4.92 -14.66
C VAL A 201 14.08 5.92 -14.93
N GLY A 202 13.87 6.87 -15.87
CA GLY A 202 14.80 7.94 -16.18
C GLY A 202 15.08 8.91 -15.03
N LEU A 203 14.26 8.93 -13.97
CA LEU A 203 14.50 9.73 -12.77
C LEU A 203 15.60 9.16 -11.88
N ASP A 204 16.13 7.96 -12.18
CA ASP A 204 17.29 7.34 -11.55
C ASP A 204 17.23 7.34 -10.01
N THR A 205 16.16 6.77 -9.46
CA THR A 205 15.93 6.66 -8.02
C THR A 205 16.90 5.68 -7.34
N GLY A 206 17.59 4.84 -8.12
CA GLY A 206 18.46 3.77 -7.64
C GLY A 206 17.71 2.56 -7.06
N VAL A 207 16.38 2.57 -7.09
CA VAL A 207 15.52 1.47 -6.62
C VAL A 207 14.52 1.04 -7.70
N PRO A 208 13.97 -0.19 -7.63
CA PRO A 208 13.00 -0.67 -8.61
C PRO A 208 11.74 0.19 -8.69
N TRP A 209 11.19 0.29 -9.91
CA TRP A 209 9.86 0.84 -10.16
C TRP A 209 8.86 -0.29 -10.36
N ILE A 210 7.63 -0.07 -9.91
CA ILE A 210 6.51 -1.00 -10.07
C ILE A 210 5.32 -0.33 -10.76
N MET A 211 4.43 -1.14 -11.35
CA MET A 211 3.12 -0.74 -11.88
C MET A 211 2.09 -1.83 -11.55
N CYS A 212 1.05 -1.50 -10.79
CA CYS A 212 0.01 -2.47 -10.45
C CYS A 212 -1.01 -2.64 -11.58
N LYS A 213 -1.48 -3.89 -11.77
CA LYS A 213 -2.39 -4.30 -12.86
C LYS A 213 -1.92 -3.81 -14.25
N GLN A 214 -0.65 -4.01 -14.56
CA GLN A 214 -0.03 -3.58 -15.82
C GLN A 214 0.70 -4.73 -16.51
N GLU A 215 -0.04 -5.64 -17.15
CA GLU A 215 0.53 -6.89 -17.70
C GLU A 215 1.64 -6.66 -18.73
N ASP A 216 1.66 -5.53 -19.43
CA ASP A 216 2.68 -5.16 -20.42
C ASP A 216 3.68 -4.11 -19.92
N ALA A 217 3.84 -3.95 -18.60
CA ALA A 217 4.84 -3.05 -18.01
C ALA A 217 6.24 -3.29 -18.62
N PRO A 218 6.86 -2.28 -19.25
CA PRO A 218 8.13 -2.45 -19.93
C PRO A 218 9.26 -2.64 -18.92
N ASP A 219 10.31 -3.36 -19.30
CA ASP A 219 11.50 -3.47 -18.45
C ASP A 219 12.14 -2.09 -18.22
N PRO A 220 12.70 -1.83 -17.02
CA PRO A 220 12.86 -2.74 -15.88
C PRO A 220 11.68 -2.75 -14.88
N VAL A 221 10.53 -2.16 -15.22
CA VAL A 221 9.39 -2.01 -14.28
C VAL A 221 8.76 -3.36 -13.95
N ILE A 222 8.46 -3.61 -12.67
CA ILE A 222 7.79 -4.83 -12.21
C ILE A 222 6.28 -4.63 -12.21
N ASP A 223 5.55 -5.47 -12.94
CA ASP A 223 4.10 -5.53 -12.85
C ASP A 223 3.65 -6.28 -11.58
N THR A 224 2.61 -5.77 -10.92
CA THR A 224 2.13 -6.31 -9.64
C THR A 224 0.63 -6.58 -9.65
N CYS A 225 0.18 -7.40 -8.69
CA CYS A 225 -1.23 -7.77 -8.53
C CYS A 225 -1.91 -7.01 -7.39
N ASN A 226 -3.22 -6.79 -7.55
CA ASN A 226 -4.12 -6.18 -6.57
C ASN A 226 -5.41 -7.01 -6.48
N GLY A 227 -5.94 -7.27 -5.29
CA GLY A 227 -7.19 -7.99 -5.11
C GLY A 227 -7.38 -8.62 -3.74
N PHE A 228 -8.42 -9.43 -3.59
CA PHE A 228 -8.58 -10.31 -2.42
C PHE A 228 -7.62 -11.50 -2.44
N TYR A 229 -7.22 -11.93 -3.65
CA TYR A 229 -6.43 -13.12 -3.95
C TYR A 229 -5.52 -12.86 -5.15
N CYS A 230 -4.23 -13.19 -5.04
CA CYS A 230 -3.24 -13.05 -6.12
C CYS A 230 -2.31 -14.28 -6.23
N GLU A 231 -2.71 -15.43 -5.68
CA GLU A 231 -1.87 -16.63 -5.65
C GLU A 231 -1.50 -17.17 -7.03
N ASN A 232 -2.28 -16.88 -8.07
CA ASN A 232 -2.03 -17.33 -9.44
C ASN A 232 -1.34 -16.28 -10.32
N PHE A 233 -1.22 -15.04 -9.83
CA PHE A 233 -0.50 -13.99 -10.54
C PHE A 233 0.94 -14.42 -10.82
N LYS A 234 1.43 -14.05 -12.00
CA LYS A 234 2.83 -14.16 -12.40
C LYS A 234 3.21 -12.84 -13.06
N PRO A 235 4.37 -12.26 -12.71
CA PRO A 235 4.85 -11.08 -13.40
C PRO A 235 5.12 -11.39 -14.88
N ASN A 236 5.13 -10.36 -15.71
CA ASN A 236 5.21 -10.47 -17.16
C ASN A 236 6.55 -11.00 -17.69
N LYS A 237 7.56 -11.11 -16.83
CA LYS A 237 8.88 -11.70 -17.13
C LYS A 237 9.32 -12.68 -16.04
N PRO A 238 10.01 -13.77 -16.41
CA PRO A 238 10.41 -14.80 -15.46
C PRO A 238 11.51 -14.36 -14.48
N TYR A 239 12.26 -13.29 -14.78
CA TYR A 239 13.28 -12.73 -13.89
C TYR A 239 12.76 -11.64 -12.95
N LYS A 240 11.45 -11.35 -12.97
CA LYS A 240 10.81 -10.41 -12.06
C LYS A 240 10.22 -11.16 -10.86
N PRO A 241 10.26 -10.60 -9.65
CA PRO A 241 9.69 -11.23 -8.48
C PRO A 241 8.16 -11.09 -8.50
N LYS A 242 7.48 -12.06 -7.88
CA LYS A 242 6.03 -12.03 -7.72
C LYS A 242 5.63 -11.15 -6.53
N MET A 243 4.84 -10.11 -6.80
CA MET A 243 4.49 -9.06 -5.84
C MET A 243 2.97 -8.76 -5.84
N TRP A 244 2.42 -8.57 -4.65
CA TRP A 244 1.00 -8.25 -4.41
C TRP A 244 0.90 -6.91 -3.66
N THR A 245 0.62 -5.84 -4.38
CA THR A 245 0.60 -4.46 -3.85
C THR A 245 -0.66 -4.10 -3.08
N GLU A 246 -1.76 -4.84 -3.26
CA GLU A 246 -3.00 -4.60 -2.50
C GLU A 246 -3.72 -5.89 -2.12
N VAL A 247 -3.38 -6.44 -0.96
CA VAL A 247 -4.19 -7.42 -0.24
C VAL A 247 -5.35 -6.65 0.39
N TRP A 248 -6.50 -6.64 -0.28
CA TRP A 248 -7.66 -5.89 0.20
C TRP A 248 -8.12 -6.43 1.57
N THR A 249 -7.98 -5.62 2.62
CA THR A 249 -8.30 -6.03 3.99
C THR A 249 -9.79 -6.08 4.28
N ALA A 250 -10.57 -5.36 3.47
CA ALA A 250 -11.99 -5.54 3.19
C ALA A 250 -12.35 -4.64 2.01
N TRP A 251 -13.12 -3.58 2.24
CA TRP A 251 -13.56 -2.62 1.23
C TRP A 251 -13.84 -1.26 1.88
N TYR A 252 -13.93 -0.21 1.07
CA TYR A 252 -14.27 1.12 1.56
C TYR A 252 -15.74 1.21 1.99
N THR A 253 -16.03 2.09 2.96
CA THR A 253 -17.39 2.49 3.30
C THR A 253 -17.83 3.63 2.38
N LYS A 254 -19.05 3.57 1.87
CA LYS A 254 -19.68 4.65 1.10
C LYS A 254 -20.90 5.21 1.85
N PHE A 255 -21.20 6.48 1.67
CA PHE A 255 -22.46 7.05 2.17
C PHE A 255 -23.65 6.28 1.57
N GLY A 256 -24.60 5.89 2.43
CA GLY A 256 -25.73 5.03 2.08
C GLY A 256 -25.40 3.53 1.93
N GLY A 257 -24.15 3.11 2.18
CA GLY A 257 -23.73 1.70 2.16
C GLY A 257 -23.49 1.10 3.55
N PRO A 258 -23.29 -0.23 3.64
CA PRO A 258 -22.86 -0.89 4.88
C PRO A 258 -21.37 -0.65 5.15
N VAL A 259 -20.91 -1.03 6.35
CA VAL A 259 -19.49 -1.17 6.68
C VAL A 259 -19.02 -2.57 6.28
N PRO A 260 -18.24 -2.72 5.20
CA PRO A 260 -17.79 -4.03 4.71
C PRO A 260 -16.72 -4.62 5.64
N ARG A 261 -16.70 -5.95 5.80
CA ARG A 261 -15.69 -6.66 6.60
C ARG A 261 -15.15 -7.88 5.85
N ARG A 262 -13.92 -8.28 6.18
CA ARG A 262 -13.27 -9.51 5.70
C ARG A 262 -12.73 -10.30 6.89
N PRO A 263 -13.05 -11.60 7.02
CA PRO A 263 -12.52 -12.42 8.11
C PRO A 263 -10.99 -12.46 8.14
N ALA A 264 -10.42 -12.50 9.34
CA ALA A 264 -8.97 -12.58 9.53
C ALA A 264 -8.41 -13.90 8.97
N GLU A 265 -9.19 -14.98 9.09
CA GLU A 265 -8.85 -16.32 8.62
C GLU A 265 -8.72 -16.38 7.09
N ASP A 266 -9.66 -15.76 6.37
CA ASP A 266 -9.65 -15.66 4.92
C ASP A 266 -8.47 -14.84 4.43
N MET A 267 -8.18 -13.73 5.10
CA MET A 267 -7.04 -12.88 4.77
C MET A 267 -5.71 -13.60 5.00
N ALA A 268 -5.55 -14.27 6.14
CA ALA A 268 -4.37 -15.09 6.43
C ALA A 268 -4.23 -16.25 5.43
N PHE A 269 -5.34 -16.89 5.06
CA PHE A 269 -5.37 -17.92 4.03
C PHE A 269 -4.90 -17.39 2.68
N ALA A 270 -5.42 -16.24 2.23
CA ALA A 270 -5.05 -15.63 0.95
C ALA A 270 -3.55 -15.28 0.90
N VAL A 271 -3.00 -14.71 1.99
CA VAL A 271 -1.56 -14.40 2.10
C VAL A 271 -0.72 -15.67 2.10
N ALA A 272 -1.08 -16.68 2.90
CA ALA A 272 -0.36 -17.96 2.92
C ALA A 272 -0.41 -18.66 1.55
N ARG A 273 -1.54 -18.57 0.83
CA ARG A 273 -1.72 -19.13 -0.51
C ARG A 273 -0.85 -18.42 -1.55
N PHE A 274 -0.64 -17.11 -1.40
CA PHE A 274 0.30 -16.35 -2.21
C PHE A 274 1.75 -16.69 -1.91
N ILE A 275 2.15 -16.69 -0.63
CA ILE A 275 3.52 -16.99 -0.19
C ILE A 275 3.93 -18.41 -0.55
N GLN A 276 3.06 -19.40 -0.34
CA GLN A 276 3.38 -20.80 -0.66
C GLN A 276 3.68 -20.98 -2.16
N ASN A 277 3.09 -20.14 -3.03
CA ASN A 277 3.27 -20.18 -4.48
C ASN A 277 4.22 -19.08 -5.01
N ASN A 278 5.43 -19.04 -4.44
CA ASN A 278 6.54 -18.13 -4.76
C ASN A 278 6.27 -16.64 -4.58
N GLY A 279 5.20 -16.24 -3.88
CA GLY A 279 5.02 -14.86 -3.46
C GLY A 279 6.22 -14.35 -2.65
N SER A 280 6.62 -13.09 -2.86
CA SER A 280 7.82 -12.51 -2.23
C SER A 280 7.61 -11.11 -1.63
N PHE A 281 6.56 -10.42 -2.05
CA PHE A 281 6.10 -9.16 -1.47
C PHE A 281 4.58 -9.19 -1.42
N PHE A 282 3.99 -8.88 -0.27
CA PHE A 282 2.56 -8.61 -0.17
C PHE A 282 2.31 -7.41 0.73
N ASN A 283 1.31 -6.60 0.39
CA ASN A 283 0.97 -5.38 1.10
C ASN A 283 -0.51 -5.35 1.49
N TYR A 284 -0.81 -5.16 2.78
CA TYR A 284 -2.19 -4.96 3.25
C TYR A 284 -2.74 -3.59 2.82
N TYR A 285 -3.76 -3.59 1.98
CA TYR A 285 -4.51 -2.39 1.62
C TYR A 285 -5.90 -2.47 2.28
N MET A 286 -6.12 -1.93 3.48
CA MET A 286 -5.27 -1.03 4.27
C MET A 286 -4.73 -1.71 5.52
N TYR A 287 -3.52 -1.32 5.98
CA TYR A 287 -3.05 -1.69 7.31
C TYR A 287 -3.57 -0.75 8.39
N HIS A 288 -3.60 0.55 8.08
CA HIS A 288 -4.42 1.56 8.76
C HIS A 288 -5.16 2.36 7.71
N GLY A 289 -6.49 2.30 7.74
CA GLY A 289 -7.35 3.01 6.82
C GLY A 289 -7.48 4.50 7.14
N GLY A 290 -7.88 4.80 8.37
CA GLY A 290 -7.99 6.17 8.89
C GLY A 290 -9.23 6.93 8.42
N THR A 291 -9.11 8.25 8.31
CA THR A 291 -10.23 9.16 8.06
C THR A 291 -9.97 10.08 6.86
N ASN A 292 -10.98 10.24 6.01
CA ASN A 292 -11.01 11.28 4.99
C ASN A 292 -11.37 12.63 5.64
N PHE A 293 -10.37 13.32 6.21
CA PHE A 293 -10.56 14.61 6.88
C PHE A 293 -10.88 15.76 5.90
N GLY A 294 -11.66 16.74 6.36
CA GLY A 294 -12.02 17.90 5.54
C GLY A 294 -12.89 17.52 4.34
N ARG A 295 -12.84 18.31 3.26
CA ARG A 295 -13.70 18.14 2.08
C ARG A 295 -13.00 17.72 0.79
N THR A 296 -11.67 17.80 0.75
CA THR A 296 -10.87 17.52 -0.48
C THR A 296 -10.18 16.15 -0.46
N THR A 297 -10.61 15.25 0.44
CA THR A 297 -9.96 13.95 0.66
C THR A 297 -10.80 12.78 0.17
N ALA A 298 -12.05 12.65 0.60
CA ALA A 298 -12.94 11.57 0.17
C ALA A 298 -13.25 11.65 -1.33
N GLY A 299 -13.19 10.50 -2.02
CA GLY A 299 -13.71 10.36 -3.37
C GLY A 299 -15.23 10.43 -3.44
N ARG A 300 -15.77 10.30 -4.66
CA ARG A 300 -17.22 10.35 -4.92
C ARG A 300 -17.99 9.36 -4.04
N PHE A 301 -18.87 9.88 -3.17
CA PHE A 301 -19.71 9.13 -2.21
C PHE A 301 -18.94 8.28 -1.18
N ILE A 302 -17.62 8.40 -1.09
CA ILE A 302 -16.83 7.72 -0.07
C ILE A 302 -17.15 8.35 1.29
N ALA A 303 -17.34 7.51 2.30
CA ALA A 303 -17.64 8.01 3.64
C ALA A 303 -16.44 8.76 4.23
N THR A 304 -16.69 9.59 5.25
CA THR A 304 -15.62 10.20 6.05
C THR A 304 -14.72 9.14 6.67
N SER A 305 -15.30 8.05 7.18
CA SER A 305 -14.54 6.89 7.65
C SER A 305 -13.91 6.14 6.47
N TYR A 306 -12.62 5.84 6.57
CA TYR A 306 -11.89 4.96 5.67
C TYR A 306 -11.33 3.74 6.41
N ASP A 307 -12.05 3.25 7.43
CA ASP A 307 -11.62 2.14 8.31
C ASP A 307 -11.11 0.90 7.57
N TYR A 308 -11.81 0.48 6.51
CA TYR A 308 -11.43 -0.64 5.63
C TYR A 308 -11.35 -2.02 6.34
N ASP A 309 -11.95 -2.14 7.54
CA ASP A 309 -11.76 -3.29 8.44
C ASP A 309 -10.28 -3.63 8.60
N ALA A 310 -9.44 -2.59 8.65
CA ALA A 310 -8.00 -2.71 8.66
C ALA A 310 -7.51 -3.33 9.99
N PRO A 311 -6.30 -3.94 10.03
CA PRO A 311 -5.67 -4.41 11.26
C PRO A 311 -5.53 -3.32 12.33
N LEU A 312 -5.31 -2.07 11.93
CA LEU A 312 -5.45 -0.89 12.78
C LEU A 312 -6.72 -0.15 12.35
N ASP A 313 -7.69 -0.01 13.25
CA ASP A 313 -8.97 0.63 12.94
C ASP A 313 -8.81 2.13 12.61
N GLU A 314 -9.90 2.79 12.23
CA GLU A 314 -9.92 4.24 11.93
C GLU A 314 -9.25 5.10 13.02
N TYR A 315 -9.36 4.70 14.29
CA TYR A 315 -8.85 5.45 15.44
C TYR A 315 -7.43 5.03 15.84
N GLY A 316 -6.84 4.07 15.12
CA GLY A 316 -5.51 3.53 15.39
C GLY A 316 -5.48 2.46 16.48
N LEU A 317 -6.63 1.93 16.91
CA LEU A 317 -6.69 0.80 17.85
C LEU A 317 -6.44 -0.52 17.12
N LEU A 318 -6.01 -1.54 17.87
CA LEU A 318 -5.82 -2.88 17.32
C LEU A 318 -7.18 -3.52 17.03
N ASN A 319 -7.47 -3.82 15.76
CA ASN A 319 -8.66 -4.56 15.37
C ASN A 319 -8.41 -6.06 15.62
N GLU A 320 -8.64 -6.50 16.86
CA GLU A 320 -8.47 -7.89 17.23
C GLU A 320 -9.74 -8.72 16.96
N PRO A 321 -9.61 -9.95 16.42
CA PRO A 321 -8.39 -10.76 16.39
C PRO A 321 -7.53 -10.61 15.12
N LYS A 322 -7.93 -9.74 14.18
CA LYS A 322 -7.26 -9.61 12.87
C LYS A 322 -5.80 -9.20 13.02
N TYR A 323 -5.53 -8.17 13.82
CA TYR A 323 -4.16 -7.70 14.08
C TYR A 323 -3.27 -8.83 14.62
N GLY A 324 -3.66 -9.48 15.71
CA GLY A 324 -2.87 -10.52 16.36
C GLY A 324 -2.72 -11.77 15.50
N HIS A 325 -3.76 -12.16 14.77
CA HIS A 325 -3.73 -13.32 13.87
C HIS A 325 -2.77 -13.13 12.69
N LEU A 326 -2.76 -11.94 12.09
CA LEU A 326 -1.82 -11.60 11.03
C LEU A 326 -0.38 -11.45 11.56
N ARG A 327 -0.21 -10.86 12.75
CA ARG A 327 1.11 -10.82 13.42
C ARG A 327 1.70 -12.22 13.60
N ASP A 328 0.88 -13.20 14.01
CA ASP A 328 1.36 -14.56 14.23
C ASP A 328 1.60 -15.31 12.90
N LEU A 329 0.84 -15.02 11.84
CA LEU A 329 1.17 -15.41 10.46
C LEU A 329 2.55 -14.87 10.04
N HIS A 330 2.82 -13.57 10.28
CA HIS A 330 4.09 -12.95 9.93
C HIS A 330 5.27 -13.64 10.63
N LYS A 331 5.14 -13.97 11.92
CA LYS A 331 6.15 -14.74 12.66
C LYS A 331 6.42 -16.10 11.99
N ALA A 332 5.37 -16.82 11.58
CA ALA A 332 5.53 -18.11 10.89
C ALA A 332 6.22 -17.96 9.51
N ILE A 333 5.92 -16.88 8.77
CA ILE A 333 6.63 -16.55 7.52
C ILE A 333 8.10 -16.23 7.79
N LYS A 334 8.41 -15.45 8.84
CA LYS A 334 9.80 -15.12 9.21
C LYS A 334 10.62 -16.32 9.65
N LEU A 335 10.03 -17.26 10.39
CA LEU A 335 10.66 -18.55 10.67
C LEU A 335 10.96 -19.34 9.39
N SER A 336 10.12 -19.20 8.36
CA SER A 336 10.26 -19.87 7.06
C SER A 336 11.17 -19.13 6.08
N GLU A 337 11.48 -17.85 6.31
CA GLU A 337 12.17 -16.95 5.36
C GLU A 337 13.50 -17.53 4.84
N PRO A 338 14.39 -18.14 5.66
CA PRO A 338 15.64 -18.73 5.15
C PRO A 338 15.42 -19.81 4.08
N ALA A 339 14.38 -20.63 4.21
CA ALA A 339 14.02 -21.63 3.19
C ALA A 339 13.38 -20.95 1.97
N LEU A 340 12.46 -20.01 2.21
CA LEU A 340 11.70 -19.31 1.18
C LEU A 340 12.60 -18.55 0.20
N VAL A 341 13.67 -17.91 0.67
CA VAL A 341 14.56 -17.10 -0.19
C VAL A 341 15.64 -17.91 -0.91
N SER A 342 15.94 -19.12 -0.43
CA SER A 342 17.00 -19.99 -0.95
C SER A 342 16.50 -21.16 -1.81
N SER A 343 15.19 -21.23 -2.04
CA SER A 343 14.56 -22.27 -2.86
C SER A 343 13.24 -21.76 -3.49
N TYR A 344 12.60 -22.62 -4.28
CA TYR A 344 11.34 -22.35 -4.95
C TYR A 344 10.31 -23.41 -4.55
N ALA A 345 9.03 -23.06 -4.62
CA ALA A 345 7.93 -23.95 -4.26
C ALA A 345 7.96 -25.24 -5.09
N LYS A 346 7.96 -26.39 -4.41
CA LYS A 346 7.69 -27.71 -5.01
C LYS A 346 6.35 -28.21 -4.50
N VAL A 347 5.41 -28.43 -5.42
CA VAL A 347 4.05 -28.87 -5.09
C VAL A 347 3.97 -30.38 -5.04
N THR A 348 3.34 -30.92 -3.99
CA THR A 348 2.99 -32.34 -3.85
C THR A 348 1.52 -32.45 -3.49
N TRP A 349 0.79 -33.34 -4.16
CA TRP A 349 -0.62 -33.58 -3.84
C TRP A 349 -0.74 -34.48 -2.61
N LEU A 350 -1.47 -34.02 -1.59
CA LEU A 350 -1.77 -34.79 -0.38
C LEU A 350 -3.17 -35.43 -0.42
N GLY A 351 -4.03 -34.94 -1.31
CA GLY A 351 -5.40 -35.39 -1.50
C GLY A 351 -6.05 -34.66 -2.68
N LYS A 352 -7.37 -34.81 -2.84
CA LYS A 352 -8.11 -34.20 -3.95
C LYS A 352 -8.07 -32.66 -3.94
N TYR A 353 -8.11 -32.07 -2.75
CA TYR A 353 -8.11 -30.62 -2.54
C TYR A 353 -7.00 -30.17 -1.57
N GLN A 354 -5.98 -31.01 -1.39
CA GLN A 354 -4.91 -30.77 -0.42
C GLN A 354 -3.56 -30.85 -1.10
N GLU A 355 -2.72 -29.85 -0.86
CA GLU A 355 -1.37 -29.76 -1.40
C GLU A 355 -0.36 -29.52 -0.27
N ALA A 356 0.88 -29.95 -0.51
CA ALA A 356 2.06 -29.47 0.19
C ALA A 356 2.89 -28.63 -0.77
N HIS A 357 3.18 -27.38 -0.40
CA HIS A 357 4.17 -26.54 -1.07
C HIS A 357 5.43 -26.53 -0.22
N VAL A 358 6.49 -27.16 -0.72
CA VAL A 358 7.74 -27.38 0.03
C VAL A 358 8.86 -26.54 -0.55
N TYR A 359 9.51 -25.80 0.33
CA TYR A 359 10.73 -25.03 0.07
C TYR A 359 11.88 -25.75 0.76
N SER A 360 12.76 -26.37 -0.02
CA SER A 360 13.93 -27.08 0.51
C SER A 360 15.19 -26.65 -0.21
N SER A 361 16.19 -26.25 0.59
CA SER A 361 17.49 -25.80 0.11
C SER A 361 18.54 -26.92 0.22
N LYS A 362 19.63 -26.80 -0.53
CA LYS A 362 20.75 -27.77 -0.47
C LYS A 362 21.46 -27.78 0.89
N SER A 363 21.33 -26.71 1.68
CA SER A 363 21.88 -26.61 3.05
C SER A 363 21.02 -27.33 4.09
N GLY A 364 19.89 -27.93 3.70
CA GLY A 364 19.03 -28.72 4.59
C GLY A 364 17.92 -27.91 5.28
N VAL A 365 17.83 -26.59 5.05
CA VAL A 365 16.71 -25.78 5.55
C VAL A 365 15.46 -26.11 4.73
N CYS A 366 14.34 -26.36 5.42
CA CYS A 366 13.08 -26.78 4.83
C CYS A 366 11.90 -26.03 5.47
N ALA A 367 11.01 -25.45 4.67
CA ALA A 367 9.70 -24.98 5.11
C ALA A 367 8.58 -25.59 4.24
N ALA A 368 7.43 -25.88 4.84
CA ALA A 368 6.29 -26.44 4.13
C ALA A 368 4.98 -25.71 4.48
N PHE A 369 4.11 -25.61 3.48
CA PHE A 369 2.75 -25.10 3.60
C PHE A 369 1.81 -26.25 3.23
N LEU A 370 0.97 -26.67 4.16
CA LEU A 370 0.00 -27.75 3.95
C LEU A 370 -1.39 -27.12 3.81
N SER A 371 -1.95 -27.18 2.62
CA SER A 371 -3.20 -26.51 2.28
C SER A 371 -4.39 -27.48 2.24
N ASN A 372 -5.55 -26.99 2.65
CA ASN A 372 -6.84 -27.59 2.41
C ASN A 372 -7.75 -26.56 1.74
N TYR A 373 -8.05 -26.78 0.45
CA TYR A 373 -8.92 -25.91 -0.34
C TYR A 373 -10.41 -26.30 -0.25
N ASP A 374 -10.75 -27.37 0.48
CA ASP A 374 -12.15 -27.72 0.73
C ASP A 374 -12.76 -26.65 1.65
N PRO A 375 -13.83 -25.95 1.23
CA PRO A 375 -14.43 -24.88 2.02
C PRO A 375 -15.34 -25.41 3.15
N THR A 376 -15.61 -26.70 3.18
CA THR A 376 -16.65 -27.30 4.04
C THR A 376 -16.06 -28.24 5.08
N PHE A 377 -15.10 -29.08 4.71
CA PHE A 377 -14.65 -30.19 5.55
C PHE A 377 -13.20 -30.09 5.99
N SER A 378 -12.98 -30.38 7.28
CA SER A 378 -11.65 -30.66 7.81
C SER A 378 -11.12 -31.98 7.24
N VAL A 379 -9.83 -32.02 6.91
CA VAL A 379 -9.18 -33.21 6.37
C VAL A 379 -7.90 -33.50 7.13
N LYS A 380 -7.66 -34.78 7.45
CA LYS A 380 -6.40 -35.25 8.00
C LYS A 380 -5.49 -35.69 6.87
N VAL A 381 -4.31 -35.08 6.77
CA VAL A 381 -3.28 -35.41 5.76
C VAL A 381 -2.06 -36.03 6.42
N THR A 382 -1.33 -36.86 5.68
CA THR A 382 -0.01 -37.37 6.10
C THR A 382 1.09 -36.67 5.31
N PHE A 383 2.01 -36.03 6.01
CA PHE A 383 3.18 -35.36 5.41
C PHE A 383 4.43 -35.72 6.21
N GLN A 384 5.48 -36.20 5.54
CA GLN A 384 6.73 -36.65 6.17
C GLN A 384 6.52 -37.57 7.39
N ASN A 385 5.65 -38.57 7.24
CA ASN A 385 5.26 -39.55 8.28
C ASN A 385 4.58 -38.98 9.54
N MET A 386 4.13 -37.73 9.49
CA MET A 386 3.32 -37.10 10.54
C MET A 386 1.91 -36.80 10.02
N GLN A 387 0.93 -36.80 10.93
CA GLN A 387 -0.46 -36.47 10.61
C GLN A 387 -0.77 -35.02 10.98
N TYR A 388 -1.47 -34.33 10.10
CA TYR A 388 -1.92 -32.95 10.31
C TYR A 388 -3.40 -32.84 10.02
N ASP A 389 -4.15 -32.29 10.98
CA ASP A 389 -5.55 -31.93 10.78
C ASP A 389 -5.63 -30.52 10.19
N LEU A 390 -6.13 -30.41 8.96
CA LEU A 390 -6.31 -29.14 8.26
C LEU A 390 -7.80 -28.77 8.30
N PRO A 391 -8.18 -27.67 8.99
CA PRO A 391 -9.53 -27.12 8.90
C PRO A 391 -9.96 -26.80 7.45
N PRO A 392 -11.25 -26.58 7.19
CA PRO A 392 -11.70 -26.09 5.88
C PRO A 392 -11.03 -24.76 5.54
N TRP A 393 -10.74 -24.54 4.26
CA TRP A 393 -10.19 -23.29 3.74
C TRP A 393 -9.00 -22.76 4.55
N SER A 394 -8.01 -23.63 4.77
CA SER A 394 -6.88 -23.32 5.66
C SER A 394 -5.53 -23.77 5.14
N ILE A 395 -4.47 -23.11 5.61
CA ILE A 395 -3.08 -23.49 5.36
C ILE A 395 -2.35 -23.57 6.70
N SER A 396 -1.69 -24.70 6.96
CA SER A 396 -0.74 -24.86 8.07
C SER A 396 0.68 -24.55 7.62
N ILE A 397 1.42 -23.78 8.40
CA ILE A 397 2.81 -23.39 8.11
C ILE A 397 3.75 -24.16 9.04
N LEU A 398 4.69 -24.88 8.43
CA LEU A 398 5.72 -25.70 9.09
C LEU A 398 7.09 -25.15 8.71
N PRO A 399 7.68 -24.23 9.50
CA PRO A 399 8.94 -23.57 9.14
C PRO A 399 10.16 -24.49 9.09
N ASP A 400 10.04 -25.71 9.61
CA ASP A 400 11.04 -26.77 9.63
C ASP A 400 10.59 -28.04 8.87
N CYS A 401 9.46 -27.95 8.14
CA CYS A 401 8.76 -29.07 7.51
C CYS A 401 8.22 -30.14 8.48
N ARG A 402 8.21 -29.90 9.80
CA ARG A 402 7.79 -30.87 10.81
C ARG A 402 6.73 -30.35 11.77
N THR A 403 6.96 -29.23 12.42
CA THR A 403 6.04 -28.73 13.44
C THR A 403 5.20 -27.59 12.87
N ALA A 404 3.88 -27.78 12.84
CA ALA A 404 2.96 -26.71 12.44
C ALA A 404 2.90 -25.66 13.55
N VAL A 405 3.43 -24.47 13.30
CA VAL A 405 3.46 -23.36 14.27
C VAL A 405 2.27 -22.41 14.13
N TYR A 406 1.57 -22.49 12.99
CA TYR A 406 0.45 -21.63 12.64
C TYR A 406 -0.50 -22.35 11.67
N ASN A 407 -1.80 -22.07 11.77
CA ASN A 407 -2.79 -22.41 10.76
C ASN A 407 -3.74 -21.23 10.55
N THR A 408 -4.03 -20.90 9.29
CA THR A 408 -4.78 -19.69 8.92
C THR A 408 -6.21 -19.65 9.46
N ALA A 409 -6.82 -20.79 9.79
CA ALA A 409 -8.17 -20.87 10.35
C ALA A 409 -8.20 -21.13 11.87
N ARG A 410 -7.04 -21.18 12.55
CA ARG A 410 -6.95 -21.38 14.00
C ARG A 410 -6.49 -20.09 14.67
N ILE A 411 -7.45 -19.25 15.05
CA ILE A 411 -7.17 -17.98 15.74
C ILE A 411 -6.79 -18.23 17.21
N SER A 412 -5.62 -17.72 17.60
CA SER A 412 -5.11 -17.72 18.99
C SER A 412 -5.36 -16.39 19.72
N SER A 413 -5.59 -15.31 18.97
CA SER A 413 -5.78 -13.95 19.53
C SER A 413 -7.23 -13.76 19.99
N GLN A 414 -7.42 -13.04 21.08
CA GLN A 414 -8.77 -12.76 21.61
C GLN A 414 -9.45 -11.69 20.77
N SER A 415 -10.72 -11.88 20.43
CA SER A 415 -11.49 -10.85 19.73
C SER A 415 -11.75 -9.64 20.64
N SER A 416 -11.70 -8.44 20.04
CA SER A 416 -12.12 -7.20 20.69
C SER A 416 -13.49 -6.76 20.19
N GLN A 417 -14.23 -6.02 21.01
CA GLN A 417 -15.49 -5.40 20.60
C GLN A 417 -15.39 -3.89 20.73
N MET A 418 -15.63 -3.18 19.63
CA MET A 418 -15.68 -1.73 19.60
C MET A 418 -16.84 -1.22 20.47
N LYS A 419 -16.56 -0.22 21.31
CA LYS A 419 -17.55 0.49 22.12
C LYS A 419 -17.33 1.99 21.99
N MET A 420 -18.37 2.70 21.58
CA MET A 420 -18.41 4.16 21.57
C MET A 420 -19.26 4.61 22.76
N THR A 421 -18.62 4.93 23.88
CA THR A 421 -19.30 5.38 25.10
C THR A 421 -19.31 6.92 25.14
N PRO A 422 -20.49 7.56 25.29
CA PRO A 422 -20.56 9.00 25.45
C PRO A 422 -19.75 9.46 26.68
N ILE A 423 -18.94 10.51 26.51
CA ILE A 423 -18.18 11.17 27.58
C ILE A 423 -18.64 12.64 27.62
N GLY A 424 -18.93 13.17 28.82
CA GLY A 424 -19.43 14.53 29.00
C GLY A 424 -20.96 14.63 29.07
N GLY A 425 -21.48 15.87 29.10
CA GLY A 425 -22.91 16.19 29.08
C GLY A 425 -23.34 16.83 27.75
N GLY A 426 -24.53 17.45 27.73
CA GLY A 426 -24.96 18.24 26.58
C GLY A 426 -24.02 19.43 26.31
N LEU A 427 -23.80 19.73 25.04
CA LEU A 427 -23.07 20.93 24.60
C LEU A 427 -24.01 22.14 24.62
N SER A 428 -23.47 23.33 24.86
CA SER A 428 -24.19 24.60 24.68
C SER A 428 -24.06 25.03 23.22
N TRP A 429 -25.19 25.25 22.55
CA TRP A 429 -25.26 25.53 21.12
C TRP A 429 -25.82 26.92 20.85
N GLU A 430 -25.24 27.58 19.86
CA GLU A 430 -25.82 28.73 19.17
C GLU A 430 -26.18 28.31 17.74
N SER A 431 -27.13 29.00 17.12
CA SER A 431 -27.59 28.70 15.76
C SER A 431 -27.55 29.94 14.89
N TYR A 432 -27.15 29.77 13.64
CA TYR A 432 -27.28 30.76 12.57
C TYR A 432 -28.01 30.12 11.40
N THR A 433 -28.99 30.83 10.83
CA THR A 433 -29.69 30.40 9.63
C THR A 433 -28.97 30.98 8.43
N GLU A 434 -28.43 30.10 7.59
CA GLU A 434 -27.90 30.50 6.28
C GLU A 434 -29.07 30.94 5.38
N GLU A 435 -29.04 32.18 4.90
CA GLU A 435 -30.07 32.71 4.01
C GLU A 435 -29.95 32.11 2.61
N THR A 436 -31.09 31.90 1.94
CA THR A 436 -31.08 31.52 0.53
C THR A 436 -30.65 32.73 -0.30
N PRO A 437 -29.61 32.62 -1.16
CA PRO A 437 -29.21 33.72 -2.01
C PRO A 437 -30.38 34.20 -2.87
N SER A 438 -30.56 35.51 -2.95
CA SER A 438 -31.56 36.15 -3.80
C SER A 438 -30.98 36.38 -5.19
N ALA A 439 -31.85 36.35 -6.20
CA ALA A 439 -31.48 36.76 -7.54
C ALA A 439 -30.99 38.22 -7.57
N ASP A 440 -31.31 39.07 -6.58
CA ASP A 440 -30.88 40.48 -6.50
C ASP A 440 -29.53 40.69 -5.78
N ASP A 441 -28.88 39.63 -5.30
CA ASP A 441 -27.63 39.75 -4.55
C ASP A 441 -26.46 40.21 -5.42
N SER A 442 -25.56 41.03 -4.83
CA SER A 442 -24.41 41.63 -5.52
C SER A 442 -23.33 40.62 -5.91
N ASP A 443 -23.31 39.45 -5.28
CA ASP A 443 -22.20 38.49 -5.36
C ASP A 443 -22.42 37.40 -6.43
N LYS A 444 -23.41 37.61 -7.32
CA LYS A 444 -23.78 36.67 -8.39
C LYS A 444 -22.93 36.84 -9.65
N LEU A 445 -22.59 35.73 -10.29
CA LEU A 445 -22.07 35.67 -11.67
C LEU A 445 -23.17 35.17 -12.59
N SER A 446 -23.49 35.91 -13.65
CA SER A 446 -24.56 35.57 -14.60
C SER A 446 -24.04 35.10 -15.96
N THR A 447 -24.80 34.22 -16.60
CA THR A 447 -24.52 33.71 -17.95
C THR A 447 -25.83 33.31 -18.64
N SER A 448 -25.86 33.36 -19.97
CA SER A 448 -26.97 32.80 -20.75
C SER A 448 -26.75 31.29 -20.94
N GLY A 449 -27.14 30.49 -19.94
CA GLY A 449 -27.10 29.02 -19.99
C GLY A 449 -26.73 28.36 -18.66
N LEU A 450 -26.64 27.03 -18.66
CA LEU A 450 -26.18 26.26 -17.51
C LEU A 450 -24.68 25.95 -17.63
N TRP A 451 -23.93 26.21 -16.57
CA TRP A 451 -22.53 25.80 -16.47
C TRP A 451 -22.37 24.55 -15.61
N GLU A 452 -21.39 23.71 -15.92
CA GLU A 452 -21.05 22.54 -15.11
C GLU A 452 -20.44 22.96 -13.77
N GLN A 453 -20.78 22.25 -12.68
CA GLN A 453 -20.48 22.68 -11.32
C GLN A 453 -18.98 22.80 -11.03
N ILE A 454 -18.17 21.79 -11.37
CA ILE A 454 -16.73 21.81 -11.13
C ILE A 454 -16.07 22.95 -11.91
N ASN A 455 -16.59 23.29 -13.11
CA ASN A 455 -16.10 24.42 -13.88
C ASN A 455 -16.29 25.77 -13.17
N VAL A 456 -17.39 25.94 -12.43
CA VAL A 456 -17.64 27.18 -11.69
C VAL A 456 -16.92 27.19 -10.35
N THR A 457 -17.10 26.14 -9.55
CA THR A 457 -16.56 26.12 -8.18
C THR A 457 -15.07 25.85 -8.13
N ARG A 458 -14.51 25.20 -9.15
CA ARG A 458 -13.14 24.67 -9.15
C ARG A 458 -12.83 23.82 -7.92
N ASP A 459 -13.85 23.14 -7.41
CA ASP A 459 -13.80 22.35 -6.17
C ASP A 459 -13.36 23.19 -4.96
N SER A 460 -13.64 24.49 -4.94
CA SER A 460 -13.41 25.34 -3.77
C SER A 460 -14.47 25.13 -2.67
N SER A 461 -15.68 24.73 -3.06
CA SER A 461 -16.82 24.41 -2.20
C SER A 461 -17.61 23.23 -2.78
N ASP A 462 -18.30 22.51 -1.90
CA ASP A 462 -19.23 21.43 -2.27
C ASP A 462 -20.53 21.98 -2.90
N TYR A 463 -20.82 23.27 -2.67
CA TYR A 463 -22.08 23.90 -3.01
C TYR A 463 -21.94 24.88 -4.18
N LEU A 464 -22.92 24.86 -5.08
CA LEU A 464 -23.13 25.85 -6.13
C LEU A 464 -24.63 26.13 -6.27
N TRP A 465 -25.00 27.40 -6.17
CA TRP A 465 -26.38 27.84 -6.37
C TRP A 465 -26.66 28.07 -7.86
N TYR A 466 -27.67 27.37 -8.38
CA TYR A 466 -28.23 27.64 -9.71
C TYR A 466 -29.54 28.40 -9.53
N MET A 467 -29.57 29.66 -9.97
CA MET A 467 -30.70 30.57 -9.82
C MET A 467 -31.17 31.06 -11.19
N THR A 468 -32.48 31.19 -11.36
CA THR A 468 -33.14 31.82 -12.51
C THR A 468 -34.37 32.56 -12.00
N GLU A 469 -34.70 33.68 -12.64
CA GLU A 469 -35.97 34.40 -12.43
C GLU A 469 -37.14 33.70 -13.12
#